data_AF-A0A1I6KSQ9-F1
#
_entry.id   AF-A0A1I6KSQ9-F1
#
_cell.length_a   1.000
_cell.length_b   1.000
_cell.length_c   1.000
_cell.angle_alpha   90.00
_cell.angle_beta   90.00
_cell.angle_gamma   90.00
#
_symmetry.space_group_name_H-M   'P 1'
#
loop_
_entity.id
_entity.type
_entity.pdbx_description
1 polymer ?
#
loop_
_entity_poly.entity_id
_entity_poly.type
_entity_poly.pdbx_seq_one_letter_code
_entity_poly.pdbx_strand_id
1 'polypeptide(L)'
;MFTMNRLACLAFALYFFCCLSPAIAACNSQMAKKAEEQASTLKTWSALHQSFKRYAACDDGAIAEGYSNSVATLLADWSDVVSLNRMVTKDKKFGDFVIKHIDWLMTPSQLESIDSQAGKSCPTEATALCGRIRERVSEIRSSAEQASPGKQ
;
A
#
# COMPACT_ATOMS: atom_id res chain seq x y z
N MET A 1 32.24 -42.48 -39.69
CA MET A 1 32.17 -41.02 -39.89
C MET A 1 30.71 -40.62 -39.79
N PHE A 2 30.40 -39.78 -38.80
CA PHE A 2 29.04 -39.50 -38.33
C PHE A 2 28.21 -38.73 -39.35
N THR A 3 27.01 -39.23 -39.59
CA THR A 3 25.94 -38.69 -40.42
C THR A 3 25.28 -37.48 -39.78
N MET A 4 24.98 -36.47 -40.59
CA MET A 4 24.20 -35.29 -40.23
C MET A 4 22.69 -35.56 -40.20
N ASN A 5 22.05 -34.96 -39.18
CA ASN A 5 20.75 -34.29 -39.22
C ASN A 5 19.45 -35.11 -39.30
N ARG A 6 18.60 -34.90 -38.26
CA ARG A 6 17.13 -34.79 -38.26
C ARG A 6 16.63 -35.22 -36.89
N LEU A 7 16.55 -34.30 -35.93
CA LEU A 7 15.65 -34.37 -34.76
C LEU A 7 15.67 -33.04 -33.98
N ALA A 8 15.90 -31.93 -34.68
CA ALA A 8 15.85 -30.56 -34.15
C ALA A 8 14.40 -30.02 -34.02
N CYS A 9 13.43 -30.88 -33.70
CA CYS A 9 12.02 -30.48 -33.53
C CYS A 9 11.44 -30.80 -32.14
N LEU A 10 12.20 -31.42 -31.23
CA LEU A 10 11.71 -31.80 -29.90
C LEU A 10 12.28 -30.93 -28.76
N ALA A 11 12.78 -29.74 -29.07
CA ALA A 11 13.35 -28.81 -28.08
C ALA A 11 12.70 -27.42 -28.06
N PHE A 12 11.47 -27.27 -28.60
CA PHE A 12 10.71 -26.01 -28.58
C PHE A 12 9.32 -26.14 -27.94
N ALA A 13 9.04 -27.26 -27.26
CA ALA A 13 7.74 -27.53 -26.63
C ALA A 13 7.75 -27.35 -25.09
N LEU A 14 8.85 -26.83 -24.52
CA LEU A 14 9.02 -26.63 -23.08
C LEU A 14 9.21 -25.16 -22.67
N TYR A 15 9.11 -24.22 -23.63
CA TYR A 15 9.17 -22.77 -23.38
C TYR A 15 7.80 -22.09 -23.52
N PHE A 16 6.72 -22.86 -23.33
CA PHE A 16 5.36 -22.36 -23.23
C PHE A 16 4.73 -22.86 -21.92
N PHE A 17 5.50 -22.84 -20.83
CA PHE A 17 4.92 -22.96 -19.50
C PHE A 17 4.22 -21.64 -19.20
N CYS A 18 2.98 -21.61 -19.70
CA CYS A 18 1.97 -20.59 -19.54
C CYS A 18 2.06 -19.96 -18.16
N CYS A 19 2.23 -18.63 -18.12
CA CYS A 19 2.06 -17.83 -16.92
C CYS A 19 0.67 -18.11 -16.33
N LEU A 20 0.58 -19.08 -15.41
CA LEU A 20 -0.47 -19.12 -14.40
C LEU A 20 -0.19 -17.97 -13.43
N SER A 21 -0.37 -16.74 -13.89
CA SER A 21 -0.57 -15.63 -12.97
C SER A 21 -1.92 -15.90 -12.30
N PRO A 22 -1.99 -16.01 -10.97
CA PRO A 22 -3.27 -16.01 -10.30
C PRO A 22 -4.02 -14.76 -10.78
N ALA A 23 -5.22 -14.94 -11.33
CA ALA A 23 -6.04 -13.84 -11.79
C ALA A 23 -6.24 -12.90 -10.60
N ILE A 24 -5.53 -11.76 -10.60
CA ILE A 24 -5.83 -10.67 -9.69
C ILE A 24 -7.26 -10.28 -10.03
N ALA A 25 -8.17 -10.44 -9.07
CA ALA A 25 -9.57 -10.09 -9.27
C ALA A 25 -9.62 -8.63 -9.74
N ALA A 26 -10.00 -8.40 -11.00
CA ALA A 26 -10.06 -7.06 -11.56
C ALA A 26 -11.16 -6.26 -10.88
N CYS A 27 -10.96 -4.94 -10.73
CA CYS A 27 -12.01 -4.06 -10.25
C CYS A 27 -13.18 -4.06 -11.24
N ASN A 28 -14.38 -4.39 -10.76
CA ASN A 28 -15.61 -4.21 -11.51
C ASN A 28 -16.43 -3.04 -10.95
N SER A 29 -17.42 -2.57 -11.71
CA SER A 29 -18.23 -1.39 -11.37
C SER A 29 -18.94 -1.51 -10.02
N GLN A 30 -19.41 -2.70 -9.64
CA GLN A 30 -20.07 -2.90 -8.35
C GLN A 30 -19.09 -2.82 -7.18
N MET A 31 -17.88 -3.36 -7.35
CA MET A 31 -16.81 -3.24 -6.37
C MET A 31 -16.36 -1.79 -6.23
N ALA A 32 -16.12 -1.09 -7.34
CA ALA A 32 -15.73 0.31 -7.35
C ALA A 32 -16.74 1.18 -6.60
N LYS A 33 -18.03 1.06 -6.95
CA LYS A 33 -19.11 1.80 -6.28
C LYS A 33 -19.12 1.57 -4.77
N LYS A 34 -19.08 0.31 -4.32
CA LYS A 34 -19.08 -0.02 -2.89
C LYS A 34 -17.83 0.45 -2.17
N ALA A 35 -16.68 0.43 -2.84
CA ALA A 35 -15.42 0.91 -2.29
C ALA A 35 -15.48 2.43 -2.12
N GLU A 36 -15.94 3.16 -3.14
CA GLU A 36 -16.07 4.61 -3.13
C GLU A 36 -17.02 5.10 -2.03
N GLU A 37 -18.16 4.44 -1.85
CA GLU A 37 -19.15 4.74 -0.79
C GLU A 37 -18.55 4.70 0.63
N GLN A 38 -17.49 3.92 0.87
CA GLN A 38 -16.94 3.72 2.21
C GLN A 38 -15.50 4.20 2.40
N ALA A 39 -14.71 4.35 1.33
CA ALA A 39 -13.26 4.49 1.42
C ALA A 39 -12.80 5.58 2.40
N SER A 40 -13.51 6.72 2.44
CA SER A 40 -13.21 7.89 3.27
C SER A 40 -13.84 7.88 4.68
N THR A 41 -14.68 6.89 5.00
CA THR A 41 -15.46 6.84 6.24
C THR A 41 -15.01 5.74 7.21
N LEU A 42 -13.96 4.99 6.87
CA LEU A 42 -13.46 3.87 7.68
C LEU A 42 -12.74 4.38 8.92
N LYS A 43 -13.29 4.08 10.12
CA LYS A 43 -12.81 4.60 11.41
C LYS A 43 -12.01 3.63 12.27
N THR A 44 -11.73 2.42 11.78
CA THR A 44 -10.87 1.45 12.50
C THR A 44 -9.95 0.72 11.53
N TRP A 45 -8.79 0.28 12.01
CA TRP A 45 -7.88 -0.57 11.22
C TRP A 45 -8.53 -1.86 10.74
N SER A 46 -9.42 -2.45 11.56
CA SER A 46 -10.19 -3.64 11.17
C SER A 46 -11.12 -3.36 10.00
N ALA A 47 -11.87 -2.25 10.04
CA ALA A 47 -12.74 -1.86 8.93
C ALA A 47 -11.93 -1.58 7.65
N LEU A 48 -10.79 -0.87 7.78
CA LEU A 48 -9.90 -0.61 6.66
C LEU A 48 -9.33 -1.89 6.06
N HIS A 49 -8.86 -2.83 6.89
CA HIS A 49 -8.35 -4.12 6.44
C HIS A 49 -9.42 -4.95 5.74
N GLN A 50 -10.65 -4.99 6.27
CA GLN A 50 -11.75 -5.68 5.62
C GLN A 50 -12.11 -5.05 4.26
N SER A 51 -12.06 -3.72 4.15
CA SER A 51 -12.22 -3.01 2.88
C SER A 51 -11.11 -3.39 1.91
N PHE A 52 -9.84 -3.32 2.32
CA PHE A 52 -8.68 -3.75 1.55
C PHE A 52 -8.85 -5.18 1.02
N LYS A 53 -9.22 -6.14 1.86
CA LYS A 53 -9.42 -7.54 1.46
C LYS A 53 -10.46 -7.71 0.36
N ARG A 54 -11.47 -6.84 0.31
CA ARG A 54 -12.56 -6.89 -0.67
C ARG A 54 -12.28 -6.07 -1.92
N TYR A 55 -11.62 -4.93 -1.78
CA TYR A 55 -11.64 -3.86 -2.78
C TYR A 55 -10.27 -3.31 -3.15
N ALA A 56 -9.15 -3.88 -2.69
CA ALA A 56 -7.80 -3.41 -3.05
C ALA A 56 -7.55 -3.34 -4.57
N ALA A 57 -8.27 -4.12 -5.38
CA ALA A 57 -8.18 -4.05 -6.83
C ALA A 57 -8.75 -2.74 -7.42
N CYS A 58 -9.56 -2.01 -6.66
CA CYS A 58 -10.21 -0.76 -7.02
C CYS A 58 -9.52 0.47 -6.42
N ASP A 59 -8.31 0.31 -5.91
CA ASP A 59 -7.54 1.37 -5.25
C ASP A 59 -6.96 2.38 -6.26
N ASP A 60 -7.86 3.19 -6.82
CA ASP A 60 -7.59 4.23 -7.81
C ASP A 60 -8.58 5.41 -7.66
N GLY A 61 -8.23 6.58 -8.20
CA GLY A 61 -9.06 7.80 -8.19
C GLY A 61 -9.65 8.14 -6.81
N ALA A 62 -10.95 8.46 -6.78
CA ALA A 62 -11.66 8.83 -5.55
C ALA A 62 -11.61 7.76 -4.44
N ILE A 63 -11.48 6.48 -4.81
CA ILE A 63 -11.35 5.38 -3.84
C ILE A 63 -9.99 5.46 -3.14
N ALA A 64 -8.92 5.64 -3.92
CA ALA A 64 -7.57 5.79 -3.38
C ALA A 64 -7.46 7.02 -2.46
N GLU A 65 -8.01 8.16 -2.89
CA GLU A 65 -8.08 9.38 -2.08
C GLU A 65 -8.84 9.15 -0.76
N GLY A 66 -9.96 8.44 -0.82
CA GLY A 66 -10.73 8.06 0.36
C GLY A 66 -9.91 7.19 1.32
N TYR A 67 -9.17 6.21 0.82
CA TYR A 67 -8.27 5.40 1.66
C TYR A 67 -7.14 6.21 2.28
N SER A 68 -6.52 7.13 1.55
CA SER A 68 -5.51 8.05 2.09
C SER A 68 -6.09 8.91 3.23
N ASN A 69 -7.32 9.40 3.09
CA ASN A 69 -8.00 10.13 4.16
C ASN A 69 -8.28 9.25 5.41
N SER A 70 -8.72 8.02 5.21
CA SER A 70 -8.93 7.06 6.31
C SER A 70 -7.61 6.71 7.01
N VAL A 71 -6.54 6.46 6.27
CA VAL A 71 -5.20 6.21 6.83
C VAL A 71 -4.68 7.43 7.59
N ALA A 72 -4.85 8.64 7.05
CA ALA A 72 -4.47 9.88 7.73
C ALA A 72 -5.18 10.00 9.08
N THR A 73 -6.49 9.78 9.08
CA THR A 73 -7.34 9.86 10.29
C THR A 73 -6.90 8.83 11.33
N LEU A 74 -6.68 7.59 10.90
CA LEU A 74 -6.31 6.49 11.78
C LEU A 74 -4.88 6.62 12.33
N LEU A 75 -3.93 7.16 11.56
CA LEU A 75 -2.58 7.44 12.05
C LEU A 75 -2.51 8.69 12.92
N ALA A 76 -3.44 9.63 12.77
CA ALA A 76 -3.55 10.75 13.70
C ALA A 76 -3.96 10.27 15.11
N ASP A 77 -4.77 9.22 15.19
CA ASP A 77 -5.09 8.51 16.43
C ASP A 77 -4.10 7.36 16.69
N TRP A 78 -2.96 7.69 17.30
CA TRP A 78 -1.89 6.72 17.58
C TRP A 78 -2.27 5.56 18.51
N SER A 79 -3.39 5.66 19.23
CA SER A 79 -3.74 4.74 20.32
C SER A 79 -3.81 3.27 19.85
N ASP A 80 -4.11 3.05 18.58
CA ASP A 80 -4.31 1.74 17.98
C ASP A 80 -3.11 1.22 17.15
N VAL A 81 -1.95 1.86 17.22
CA VAL A 81 -0.77 1.47 16.42
C VAL A 81 -0.29 0.03 16.70
N VAL A 82 -0.46 -0.46 17.93
CA VAL A 82 -0.14 -1.86 18.27
C VAL A 82 -1.09 -2.83 17.55
N SER A 83 -2.37 -2.47 17.42
CA SER A 83 -3.35 -3.22 16.65
C SER A 83 -2.97 -3.26 15.17
N LEU A 84 -2.62 -2.10 14.60
CA LEU A 84 -2.10 -2.02 13.24
C LEU A 84 -0.87 -2.91 13.04
N ASN A 85 0.11 -2.85 13.94
CA ASN A 85 1.33 -3.65 13.86
C ASN A 85 1.06 -5.16 13.78
N ARG A 86 0.13 -5.66 14.60
CA ARG A 86 -0.31 -7.06 14.55
C ARG A 86 -0.94 -7.43 13.21
N MET A 87 -1.71 -6.51 12.61
CA MET A 87 -2.38 -6.76 11.33
C MET A 87 -1.39 -6.77 10.18
N VAL A 88 -0.49 -5.78 10.08
CA VAL A 88 0.49 -5.69 8.98
C VAL A 88 1.59 -6.75 9.05
N THR A 89 1.89 -7.26 10.25
CA THR A 89 2.78 -8.41 10.42
C THR A 89 2.16 -9.69 9.86
N LYS A 90 0.83 -9.86 10.01
CA LYS A 90 0.08 -11.00 9.49
C LYS A 90 -0.23 -10.88 7.99
N ASP A 91 -0.52 -9.68 7.51
CA ASP A 91 -0.88 -9.39 6.13
C ASP A 91 0.05 -8.31 5.57
N LYS A 92 1.18 -8.74 5.00
CA LYS A 92 2.20 -7.83 4.44
C LYS A 92 1.64 -6.93 3.34
N LYS A 93 0.73 -7.45 2.51
CA LYS A 93 0.10 -6.66 1.43
C LYS A 93 -0.77 -5.53 2.00
N PHE A 94 -1.44 -5.79 3.13
CA PHE A 94 -2.14 -4.73 3.84
C PHE A 94 -1.16 -3.69 4.42
N GLY A 95 -0.01 -4.14 4.94
CA GLY A 95 1.07 -3.24 5.35
C GLY A 95 1.54 -2.33 4.22
N ASP A 96 1.79 -2.88 3.04
CA ASP A 96 2.20 -2.11 1.86
C ASP A 96 1.12 -1.13 1.40
N PHE A 97 -0.15 -1.56 1.45
CA PHE A 97 -1.30 -0.71 1.20
C PHE A 97 -1.36 0.49 2.18
N VAL A 98 -1.21 0.26 3.49
CA VAL A 98 -1.20 1.35 4.48
C VAL A 98 -0.06 2.33 4.22
N ILE A 99 1.15 1.83 3.95
CA ILE A 99 2.31 2.70 3.66
C ILE A 99 2.11 3.48 2.35
N LYS A 100 1.54 2.86 1.31
CA LYS A 100 1.22 3.53 0.04
C LYS A 100 0.31 4.76 0.24
N HIS A 101 -0.67 4.63 1.14
CA HIS A 101 -1.65 5.68 1.46
C HIS A 101 -1.17 6.71 2.48
N ILE A 102 0.08 6.62 2.93
CA ILE A 102 0.81 7.77 3.44
C ILE A 102 1.38 8.47 2.21
N ASP A 103 0.73 9.54 1.78
CA ASP A 103 1.01 10.20 0.51
C ASP A 103 0.82 11.72 0.56
N TRP A 104 0.91 12.36 -0.61
CA TRP A 104 0.87 13.81 -0.79
C TRP A 104 -0.51 14.43 -0.57
N LEU A 105 -1.58 13.63 -0.41
CA LEU A 105 -2.91 14.14 -0.07
C LEU A 105 -3.00 14.53 1.42
N MET A 106 -2.05 14.06 2.24
CA MET A 106 -1.95 14.48 3.63
C MET A 106 -1.40 15.92 3.74
N THR A 107 -1.94 16.70 4.67
CA THR A 107 -1.42 18.04 4.97
C THR A 107 -0.03 17.96 5.62
N PRO A 108 0.79 19.02 5.53
CA PRO A 108 2.07 19.06 6.22
C PRO A 108 1.96 18.80 7.74
N SER A 109 0.90 19.29 8.38
CA SER A 109 0.65 19.08 9.81
C SER A 109 0.27 17.63 10.13
N GLN A 110 -0.44 16.92 9.25
CA GLN A 110 -0.71 15.49 9.40
C GLN A 110 0.60 14.70 9.32
N LEU A 111 1.43 14.96 8.31
CA LEU A 111 2.73 14.30 8.15
C LEU A 111 3.68 14.56 9.33
N GLU A 112 3.70 15.79 9.86
CA GLU A 112 4.44 16.13 11.08
C GLU A 112 3.96 15.38 12.31
N SER A 113 2.64 15.32 12.52
CA SER A 113 2.05 14.58 13.64
C SER A 113 2.42 13.09 13.55
N ILE A 114 2.26 12.48 12.38
CA ILE A 114 2.55 11.06 12.15
C ILE A 114 4.04 10.74 12.39
N ASP A 115 4.96 11.53 11.85
CA ASP A 115 6.41 11.33 12.06
C ASP A 115 6.81 11.53 13.52
N SER A 116 6.25 12.54 14.20
CA SER A 116 6.48 12.78 15.62
C SER A 116 6.00 11.60 16.48
N GLN A 117 4.80 11.07 16.21
CA GLN A 117 4.25 9.91 16.93
C GLN A 117 5.07 8.64 16.65
N ALA A 118 5.44 8.40 15.38
CA ALA A 118 6.30 7.29 14.98
C ALA A 118 7.72 7.36 15.56
N GLY A 119 8.21 8.56 15.90
CA GLY A 119 9.51 8.75 16.53
C GLY A 119 9.48 8.67 18.05
N LYS A 120 8.51 9.35 18.69
CA LYS A 120 8.49 9.58 20.15
C LYS A 120 7.63 8.58 20.90
N SER A 121 6.60 8.04 20.25
CA SER A 121 5.57 7.20 20.87
C SER A 121 5.50 5.82 20.21
N CYS A 122 6.58 5.37 19.55
CA CYS A 122 6.59 4.06 18.91
C CYS A 122 6.67 2.93 19.95
N PRO A 123 5.71 1.99 19.96
CA PRO A 123 5.84 0.80 20.79
C PRO A 123 7.03 -0.06 20.38
N THR A 124 7.64 -0.75 21.35
CA THR A 124 8.83 -1.58 21.11
C THR A 124 8.54 -2.71 20.12
N GLU A 125 7.34 -3.29 20.17
CA GLU A 125 6.92 -4.34 19.25
C GLU A 125 6.66 -3.84 17.82
N ALA A 126 6.53 -2.53 17.61
CA ALA A 126 6.15 -1.90 16.35
C ALA A 126 7.30 -1.12 15.69
N THR A 127 8.54 -1.25 16.17
CA THR A 127 9.70 -0.50 15.66
C THR A 127 9.87 -0.59 14.14
N ALA A 128 9.68 -1.78 13.56
CA ALA A 128 9.77 -1.96 12.11
C ALA A 128 8.69 -1.19 11.34
N LEU A 129 7.44 -1.17 11.84
CA LEU A 129 6.35 -0.41 11.26
C LEU A 129 6.61 1.09 11.37
N CYS A 130 6.99 1.59 12.55
CA CYS A 130 7.33 2.99 12.75
C CYS A 130 8.45 3.44 11.81
N GLY A 131 9.48 2.61 11.62
CA GLY A 131 10.57 2.89 10.68
C GLY A 131 10.05 3.12 9.26
N ARG A 132 9.21 2.21 8.74
CA ARG A 132 8.60 2.34 7.41
C ARG A 132 7.71 3.57 7.27
N ILE A 133 6.94 3.91 8.32
CA ILE A 133 6.11 5.11 8.34
C ILE A 133 6.99 6.36 8.19
N ARG A 134 8.06 6.46 8.99
CA ARG A 134 8.95 7.63 8.97
C ARG A 134 9.73 7.76 7.67
N GLU A 135 10.21 6.64 7.13
CA GLU A 135 10.83 6.58 5.81
C GLU A 135 9.87 7.14 4.75
N ARG A 136 8.63 6.66 4.74
CA ARG A 136 7.61 7.13 3.80
C ARG A 136 7.29 8.63 3.95
N VAL A 137 7.16 9.12 5.18
CA VAL A 137 6.97 10.56 5.43
C VAL A 137 8.15 11.38 4.91
N SER A 138 9.38 10.89 5.09
CA SER A 138 10.59 11.54 4.58
C SER A 138 10.56 11.64 3.04
N GLU A 139 10.19 10.56 2.34
CA GLU A 139 10.07 10.55 0.87
C GLU A 139 9.09 11.62 0.36
N ILE A 140 7.95 11.77 1.02
CA ILE A 140 6.93 12.76 0.64
C ILE A 140 7.48 14.18 0.83
N ARG A 141 8.14 14.46 1.95
CA ARG A 141 8.73 15.77 2.22
C ARG A 141 9.82 16.13 1.21
N SER A 142 10.72 15.19 0.91
CA SER A 142 11.75 15.39 -0.10
C SER A 142 11.19 15.64 -1.49
N SER A 143 10.06 15.00 -1.83
CA SER A 143 9.37 15.23 -3.11
C SER A 143 8.72 16.62 -3.18
N ALA A 144 8.18 17.12 -2.06
CA ALA A 144 7.60 18.45 -1.99
C ALA A 144 8.65 19.57 -2.14
N GLU A 145 9.84 19.39 -1.58
CA GLU A 145 10.95 20.34 -1.70
C GLU A 145 11.49 20.43 -3.14
N GLN A 146 11.60 19.28 -3.83
CA GLN A 146 12.00 19.24 -5.24
C GLN A 146 10.96 19.87 -6.18
N ALA A 147 9.68 19.90 -5.78
CA ALA A 147 8.61 20.53 -6.55
C ALA A 147 8.56 22.07 -6.39
N SER A 148 9.36 22.66 -5.48
CA SER A 148 9.44 24.11 -5.28
C SER A 148 10.87 24.63 -5.18
N PRO A 149 11.68 24.53 -6.25
CA PRO A 149 13.01 25.12 -6.26
C PRO A 149 12.89 26.65 -6.35
N GLY A 150 13.08 27.36 -5.22
CA GLY A 150 13.36 28.81 -5.27
C GLY A 150 12.48 29.75 -4.45
N LYS A 151 12.02 29.37 -3.25
CA LYS A 151 11.66 30.39 -2.24
C LYS A 151 12.84 30.60 -1.28
N GLN A 152 13.80 31.40 -1.73
CA GLN A 152 14.67 32.19 -0.85
C GLN A 152 14.04 33.56 -0.66
#